data_AF-A0A2Z3JKQ8-F1
#
_entry.id   AF-A0A2Z3JKQ8-F1
#
_cell.length_a   1.000
_cell.length_b   1.000
_cell.length_c   1.000
_cell.angle_alpha   90.00
_cell.angle_beta   90.00
_cell.angle_gamma   90.00
#
_symmetry.space_group_name_H-M   'P 1'
#
loop_
_entity.id
_entity.type
_entity.pdbx_description
1 polymer ?
#
loop_
_entity_poly.entity_id
_entity_poly.type
_entity_poly.pdbx_seq_one_letter_code
_entity_poly.pdbx_strand_id
1 'polypeptide(L)'
;MIPAVLRRPHAAPQQFQALTGLSPAEFEALVRRTAPLYRLSEVQRLGQRSRRRAPGAGRKFEHPFAERLAVQLILRHARPTQKLLSRITGFTESTLSRDARRLAPVLPPLPGAEGARPPLRSARELLGLLTPLPEVS
;
A
#
# COMPACT_ATOMS: atom_id res chain seq x y z
N MET A 1 15.11 9.36 3.78
CA MET A 1 14.82 8.87 5.15
C MET A 1 13.32 8.70 5.27
N ILE A 2 12.84 7.59 5.87
CA ILE A 2 11.40 7.36 6.06
C ILE A 2 10.96 7.99 7.39
N PRO A 3 9.88 8.79 7.41
CA PRO A 3 9.38 9.42 8.62
C PRO A 3 9.11 8.41 9.73
N ALA A 4 9.50 8.76 10.96
CA ALA A 4 9.29 7.90 12.13
C ALA A 4 7.82 7.49 12.30
N VAL A 5 6.88 8.37 11.92
CA VAL A 5 5.43 8.10 11.96
C VAL A 5 5.03 6.88 11.12
N LEU A 6 5.72 6.59 10.01
CA LEU A 6 5.43 5.42 9.18
C LEU A 6 6.05 4.13 9.72
N ARG A 7 7.17 4.26 10.47
CA ARG A 7 7.87 3.14 11.09
C ARG A 7 7.25 2.73 12.41
N ARG A 8 6.71 3.69 13.16
CA ARG A 8 6.11 3.51 14.48
C ARG A 8 4.74 4.23 14.51
N PRO A 9 3.68 3.64 13.92
CA PRO A 9 2.35 4.26 13.87
C PRO A 9 1.83 4.68 15.25
N HIS A 10 2.10 3.87 16.28
CA HIS A 10 1.70 4.14 17.66
C HIS A 10 2.46 5.27 18.35
N ALA A 11 3.63 5.69 17.84
CA ALA A 11 4.37 6.79 18.44
C ALA A 11 3.73 8.16 18.15
N ALA A 12 2.92 8.25 17.09
CA ALA A 12 2.20 9.46 16.71
C ALA A 12 0.84 9.12 16.07
N PRO A 13 -0.11 8.57 16.85
CA PRO A 13 -1.34 7.96 16.33
C PRO A 13 -2.22 8.95 15.56
N GLN A 14 -2.36 10.18 16.05
CA GLN A 14 -3.17 11.22 15.43
C GLN A 14 -2.59 11.66 14.08
N GLN A 15 -1.26 11.84 14.01
CA GLN A 15 -0.58 12.20 12.76
C GLN A 15 -0.65 11.07 11.74
N PHE A 16 -0.46 9.83 12.20
CA PHE A 16 -0.58 8.66 11.34
C PHE A 16 -1.99 8.53 10.75
N GLN A 17 -3.02 8.72 11.58
CA GLN A 17 -4.41 8.70 11.15
C GLN A 17 -4.74 9.84 10.19
N ALA A 18 -4.27 11.06 10.46
CA ALA A 18 -4.46 12.20 9.56
C ALA A 18 -3.80 11.98 8.18
N LEU A 19 -2.68 11.25 8.12
CA LEU A 19 -1.97 10.96 6.88
C LEU A 19 -2.58 9.78 6.10
N THR A 20 -2.98 8.72 6.80
CA THR A 20 -3.38 7.45 6.17
C THR A 20 -4.89 7.22 6.13
N GLY A 21 -5.66 7.95 6.93
CA GLY A 21 -7.09 7.73 7.17
C GLY A 21 -7.39 6.57 8.13
N LEU A 22 -6.36 5.92 8.70
CA LEU A 22 -6.51 4.75 9.57
C LEU A 22 -5.84 4.97 10.92
N SER A 23 -6.47 4.53 11.99
CA SER A 23 -5.76 4.38 13.27
C SER A 23 -4.63 3.34 13.15
N PRO A 24 -3.60 3.41 14.01
CA PRO A 24 -2.55 2.38 14.06
C PRO A 24 -3.09 0.94 14.18
N ALA A 25 -4.12 0.72 15.00
CA ALA A 25 -4.73 -0.60 15.17
C ALA A 25 -5.44 -1.11 13.91
N GLU A 26 -6.20 -0.24 13.22
CA GLU A 26 -6.83 -0.59 11.94
C GLU A 26 -5.79 -0.88 10.86
N PHE A 27 -4.71 -0.10 10.83
CA PHE A 27 -3.61 -0.31 9.91
C PHE A 27 -2.90 -1.65 10.15
N GLU A 28 -2.63 -2.01 11.40
CA GLU A 28 -2.06 -3.32 11.73
C GLU A 28 -2.99 -4.47 11.33
N ALA A 29 -4.29 -4.34 11.57
CA ALA A 29 -5.28 -5.33 11.13
C ALA A 29 -5.27 -5.48 9.60
N LEU A 30 -5.18 -4.37 8.87
CA LEU A 30 -5.05 -4.36 7.41
C LEU A 30 -3.76 -5.05 6.97
N VAL A 31 -2.61 -4.77 7.60
CA VAL A 31 -1.32 -5.42 7.29
C VAL A 31 -1.42 -6.92 7.50
N ARG A 32 -1.98 -7.39 8.63
CA ARG A 32 -2.14 -8.83 8.92
C ARG A 32 -3.01 -9.54 7.88
N ARG A 33 -4.09 -8.90 7.42
CA ARG A 33 -5.01 -9.48 6.41
C ARG A 33 -4.42 -9.48 5.01
N THR A 34 -3.71 -8.41 4.63
CA THR A 34 -3.23 -8.20 3.26
C THR A 34 -1.86 -8.80 2.99
N ALA A 35 -0.99 -8.96 3.99
CA ALA A 35 0.35 -9.49 3.77
C ALA A 35 0.36 -10.91 3.18
N PRO A 36 -0.48 -11.87 3.63
CA PRO A 36 -0.58 -13.19 3.00
C PRO A 36 -1.03 -13.13 1.54
N LEU A 37 -2.07 -12.34 1.26
CA LEU A 37 -2.61 -12.15 -0.10
C LEU A 37 -1.56 -11.52 -1.03
N TYR A 38 -0.81 -10.55 -0.52
CA TYR A 38 0.26 -9.92 -1.27
C TYR A 38 1.36 -10.94 -1.61
N ARG A 39 1.76 -11.78 -0.66
CA ARG A 39 2.75 -12.84 -0.91
C ARG A 39 2.27 -13.82 -1.99
N LEU A 40 1.01 -14.26 -1.94
CA LEU A 40 0.44 -15.14 -2.97
C LEU A 40 0.45 -14.46 -4.35
N SER A 41 0.02 -13.20 -4.42
CA SER A 41 0.02 -12.42 -5.67
C SER A 41 1.44 -12.23 -6.23
N GLU A 42 2.44 -12.04 -5.37
CA GLU A 42 3.84 -11.95 -5.79
C GLU A 42 4.35 -13.29 -6.33
N VAL A 43 4.04 -14.42 -5.69
CA VAL A 43 4.41 -15.76 -6.21
C VAL A 43 3.85 -15.98 -7.60
N GLN A 44 2.55 -15.71 -7.81
CA GLN A 44 1.91 -15.82 -9.13
C GLN A 44 2.57 -14.90 -10.16
N ARG A 45 2.76 -13.62 -9.83
CA ARG A 45 3.42 -12.63 -10.71
C ARG A 45 4.86 -13.03 -11.07
N LEU A 46 5.58 -13.62 -10.12
CA LEU A 46 6.96 -14.06 -10.32
C LEU A 46 7.03 -15.34 -11.17
N GLY A 47 5.98 -16.18 -11.15
CA GLY A 47 5.85 -17.41 -11.93
C GLY A 47 5.34 -17.23 -13.37
N GLN A 48 4.52 -16.20 -13.64
CA GLN A 48 3.97 -15.94 -14.98
C GLN A 48 4.96 -15.34 -16.00
N ARG A 49 6.06 -14.73 -15.53
CA ARG A 49 7.10 -14.23 -16.46
C ARG A 49 8.06 -15.36 -16.82
N SER A 50 8.21 -15.64 -18.12
CA SER A 50 9.37 -16.38 -18.63
C SER A 50 10.63 -15.66 -18.14
N ARG A 51 11.35 -16.29 -17.22
CA ARG A 51 12.46 -15.67 -16.49
C ARG A 51 13.73 -16.45 -16.72
N ARG A 52 14.79 -15.70 -17.03
CA ARG A 52 16.16 -16.21 -17.06
C ARG A 52 16.80 -16.40 -15.67
N ARG A 53 16.18 -15.91 -14.59
CA ARG A 53 16.74 -15.96 -13.23
C ARG A 53 15.78 -16.65 -12.27
N ALA A 54 16.34 -17.44 -11.34
CA ALA A 54 15.59 -18.14 -10.31
C ALA A 54 14.70 -17.18 -9.48
N PRO A 55 13.52 -17.64 -9.02
CA PRO A 55 12.70 -16.90 -8.05
C PRO A 55 13.53 -16.50 -6.83
N GLY A 56 13.50 -15.23 -6.44
CA GLY A 56 14.27 -14.70 -5.30
C GLY A 56 15.63 -14.05 -5.65
N ALA A 57 16.17 -14.26 -6.85
CA ALA A 57 17.45 -13.64 -7.29
C ALA A 57 17.32 -12.17 -7.77
N GLY A 58 16.24 -11.48 -7.37
CA GLY A 58 15.98 -10.07 -7.70
C GLY A 58 16.35 -9.12 -6.58
N ARG A 59 16.41 -7.81 -6.88
CA ARG A 59 16.63 -6.77 -5.85
C ARG A 59 15.55 -6.88 -4.76
N LYS A 60 15.99 -7.07 -3.51
CA LYS A 60 15.12 -7.02 -2.32
C LYS A 60 14.40 -5.68 -2.29
N PHE A 61 13.16 -5.66 -1.79
CA PHE A 61 12.48 -4.39 -1.57
C PHE A 61 13.29 -3.55 -0.60
N GLU A 62 13.51 -2.29 -0.97
CA GLU A 62 14.23 -1.33 -0.14
C GLU A 62 13.44 -0.96 1.12
N HIS A 63 12.12 -1.17 1.09
CA HIS A 63 11.20 -0.86 2.17
C HIS A 63 10.33 -2.08 2.54
N PRO A 64 10.08 -2.34 3.83
CA PRO A 64 9.12 -3.34 4.31
C PRO A 64 7.71 -3.15 3.72
N PHE A 65 6.95 -4.25 3.64
CA PHE A 65 5.57 -4.24 3.13
C PHE A 65 4.68 -3.22 3.83
N ALA A 66 4.73 -3.16 5.17
CA ALA A 66 3.91 -2.23 5.95
C ALA A 66 4.21 -0.77 5.58
N GLU A 67 5.48 -0.38 5.45
CA GLU A 67 5.86 0.98 5.06
C GLU A 67 5.39 1.31 3.64
N ARG A 68 5.55 0.38 2.70
CA ARG A 68 5.05 0.53 1.32
C ARG A 68 3.52 0.70 1.31
N LEU A 69 2.82 -0.09 2.11
CA LEU A 69 1.37 -0.03 2.26
C LEU A 69 0.92 1.32 2.83
N ALA A 70 1.55 1.79 3.91
CA ALA A 70 1.26 3.08 4.54
C ALA A 70 1.46 4.24 3.55
N VAL A 71 2.57 4.26 2.83
CA VAL A 71 2.86 5.29 1.81
C VAL A 71 1.81 5.30 0.71
N GLN A 72 1.37 4.12 0.25
CA GLN A 72 0.27 4.06 -0.71
C GLN A 72 -1.04 4.58 -0.12
N LEU A 73 -1.36 4.28 1.14
CA LEU A 73 -2.55 4.83 1.80
C LEU A 73 -2.50 6.36 1.89
N ILE A 74 -1.33 6.95 2.13
CA ILE A 74 -1.15 8.42 2.11
C ILE A 74 -1.47 9.00 0.74
N LEU A 75 -1.00 8.38 -0.34
CA LEU A 75 -1.34 8.80 -1.71
C LEU A 75 -2.85 8.74 -1.97
N ARG A 76 -3.58 7.80 -1.34
CA ARG A 76 -5.03 7.67 -1.49
C ARG A 76 -5.82 8.64 -0.61
N HIS A 77 -5.39 8.84 0.63
CA HIS A 77 -6.10 9.63 1.65
C HIS A 77 -5.75 11.12 1.58
N ALA A 78 -4.50 11.47 1.92
CA ALA A 78 -4.02 12.85 1.96
C ALA A 78 -3.73 13.43 0.57
N ARG A 79 -3.63 12.58 -0.45
CA ARG A 79 -3.43 12.95 -1.86
C ARG A 79 -2.27 13.94 -2.12
N PRO A 80 -1.08 13.77 -1.50
CA PRO A 80 0.07 14.58 -1.88
C PRO A 80 0.53 14.23 -3.29
N THR A 81 1.29 15.13 -3.91
CA THR A 81 2.00 14.79 -5.16
C THR A 81 3.06 13.71 -4.88
N GLN A 82 3.32 12.83 -5.85
CA GLN A 82 4.38 11.82 -5.70
C GLN A 82 5.75 12.47 -5.46
N LYS A 83 5.99 13.65 -6.04
CA LYS A 83 7.20 14.45 -5.86
C LYS A 83 7.36 15.01 -4.44
N LEU A 84 6.26 15.43 -3.81
CA LEU A 84 6.29 15.83 -2.41
C LEU A 84 6.54 14.61 -1.51
N LEU A 85 5.79 13.53 -1.77
CA LEU A 85 5.89 12.32 -0.96
C LEU A 85 7.29 11.69 -1.06
N SER A 86 7.92 11.70 -2.23
CA SER A 86 9.27 11.20 -2.42
C SER A 86 10.30 11.95 -1.58
N ARG A 87 10.20 13.29 -1.55
CA ARG A 87 11.08 14.16 -0.74
C ARG A 87 10.98 13.87 0.75
N ILE A 88 9.78 13.62 1.27
CA ILE A 88 9.57 13.44 2.72
C ILE A 88 9.73 11.98 3.18
N THR A 89 9.54 10.99 2.29
CA THR A 89 9.58 9.56 2.65
C THR A 89 10.86 8.83 2.27
N GLY A 90 11.68 9.39 1.38
CA GLY A 90 12.84 8.69 0.82
C GLY A 90 12.47 7.62 -0.22
N PHE A 91 11.18 7.42 -0.52
CA PHE A 91 10.77 6.64 -1.68
C PHE A 91 11.03 7.44 -2.96
N THR A 92 11.46 6.79 -4.04
CA THR A 92 11.49 7.45 -5.35
C THR A 92 10.11 7.41 -6.01
N GLU A 93 9.78 8.38 -6.87
CA GLU A 93 8.52 8.40 -7.64
C GLU A 93 8.33 7.09 -8.45
N SER A 94 9.43 6.58 -9.02
CA SER A 94 9.44 5.28 -9.69
C SER A 94 9.08 4.11 -8.76
N THR A 95 9.53 4.14 -7.50
CA THR A 95 9.15 3.14 -6.49
C THR A 95 7.69 3.28 -6.09
N LEU A 96 7.20 4.50 -5.86
CA LEU A 96 5.79 4.77 -5.58
C LEU A 96 4.86 4.23 -6.68
N SER A 97 5.19 4.52 -7.95
CA SER A 97 4.41 4.04 -9.11
C SER A 97 4.51 2.53 -9.34
N ARG A 98 5.68 1.91 -9.06
CA ARG A 98 5.80 0.44 -9.09
C ARG A 98 4.99 -0.20 -7.96
N ASP A 99 4.98 0.38 -6.78
CA ASP A 99 4.29 -0.16 -5.62
C ASP A 99 2.77 -0.02 -5.74
N ALA A 100 2.26 1.05 -6.35
CA ALA A 100 0.85 1.18 -6.67
C ALA A 100 0.35 -0.02 -7.51
N ARG A 101 1.11 -0.42 -8.54
CA ARG A 101 0.78 -1.59 -9.38
C ARG A 101 0.94 -2.91 -8.64
N ARG A 102 2.00 -3.05 -7.84
CA ARG A 102 2.28 -4.30 -7.09
C ARG A 102 1.26 -4.52 -5.97
N LEU A 103 0.76 -3.47 -5.35
CA LEU A 103 -0.21 -3.55 -4.26
C LEU A 103 -1.66 -3.53 -4.74
N ALA A 104 -1.92 -3.34 -6.04
CA ALA A 104 -3.26 -3.40 -6.62
C ALA A 104 -4.06 -4.69 -6.31
N PRO A 105 -3.45 -5.88 -6.14
CA PRO A 105 -4.21 -7.08 -5.75
C PRO A 105 -4.75 -7.05 -4.31
N VAL A 106 -4.17 -6.22 -3.43
CA VAL A 106 -4.51 -6.17 -1.99
C VAL A 106 -5.05 -4.82 -1.55
N LEU A 107 -5.04 -3.86 -2.45
CA LEU A 107 -5.64 -2.55 -2.30
C LEU A 107 -6.44 -2.32 -3.57
N PRO A 108 -7.76 -2.09 -3.48
CA PRO A 108 -8.56 -1.82 -4.65
C PRO A 108 -7.93 -0.67 -5.46
N PRO A 109 -8.03 -0.71 -6.80
CA PRO A 109 -7.46 0.31 -7.65
C PRO A 109 -7.93 1.69 -7.19
N LEU A 110 -7.01 2.65 -7.20
CA LEU A 110 -7.35 4.07 -7.10
C LEU A 110 -8.36 4.34 -8.21
N PRO A 111 -9.62 4.65 -7.91
CA PRO A 111 -10.55 4.89 -9.00
C PRO A 111 -10.24 6.29 -9.53
N GLY A 112 -9.73 6.34 -10.76
CA GLY A 112 -9.29 7.56 -11.41
C GLY A 112 -10.44 8.39 -11.94
N ALA A 113 -10.29 9.71 -11.80
CA ALA A 113 -10.81 10.74 -12.70
C ALA A 113 -12.32 10.74 -12.97
N GLU A 114 -13.14 11.09 -11.98
CA GLU A 114 -14.34 11.92 -12.19
C GLU A 114 -14.67 12.56 -10.83
N GLY A 115 -15.08 13.83 -10.87
CA GLY A 115 -15.01 14.79 -9.77
C GLY A 115 -15.71 14.36 -8.46
N ALA A 116 -15.21 14.94 -7.37
CA ALA A 116 -15.74 14.85 -6.00
C ALA A 116 -15.76 13.44 -5.39
N ARG A 117 -14.70 13.11 -4.64
CA ARG A 117 -14.78 12.06 -3.61
C ARG A 117 -14.62 12.63 -2.21
N PRO A 118 -15.45 12.18 -1.24
CA PRO A 118 -15.20 12.45 0.16
C PRO A 118 -13.82 11.90 0.55
N PRO A 119 -13.12 12.52 1.53
CA PRO A 119 -11.92 11.93 2.12
C PRO A 119 -12.26 10.51 2.59
N LEU A 120 -11.32 9.56 2.50
CA LEU A 120 -11.53 8.22 3.08
C LEU A 120 -11.87 8.42 4.57
N ARG A 121 -13.12 8.17 4.97
CA ARG A 121 -13.59 8.54 6.32
C ARG A 121 -13.33 7.43 7.33
N SER A 122 -13.13 6.18 6.88
CA SER A 122 -12.82 5.06 7.79
C SER A 122 -12.20 3.83 7.11
N ALA A 123 -11.54 2.98 7.91
CA ALA A 123 -11.09 1.65 7.51
C ALA A 123 -12.23 0.75 7.00
N ARG A 124 -13.43 0.93 7.55
CA ARG A 124 -14.63 0.15 7.25
C ARG A 124 -15.07 0.32 5.79
N GLU A 125 -14.91 1.51 5.22
CA GLU A 125 -15.18 1.76 3.80
C GLU A 125 -14.16 1.06 2.91
N LEU A 126 -12.86 1.11 3.24
CA LEU A 126 -11.82 0.40 2.51
C LEU A 126 -11.98 -1.13 2.60
N LEU A 127 -12.35 -1.64 3.77
CA LEU A 127 -12.62 -3.06 4.00
C LEU A 127 -13.93 -3.50 3.33
N GLY A 128 -14.93 -2.63 3.19
CA GLY A 128 -16.16 -2.89 2.44
C GLY A 128 -15.98 -2.85 0.92
N LEU A 129 -14.94 -2.18 0.42
CA LEU A 129 -14.54 -2.18 -0.99
C LEU A 129 -13.62 -3.36 -1.36
N LEU A 130 -13.14 -4.12 -0.38
CA LEU A 130 -12.53 -5.42 -0.63
C LEU A 130 -13.67 -6.41 -0.92
N THR A 131 -14.05 -6.53 -2.18
CA THR A 131 -14.88 -7.65 -2.63
C THR A 131 -14.21 -8.98 -2.24
N PRO A 132 -14.97 -10.00 -1.80
CA PRO A 132 -14.41 -11.34 -1.68
C PRO A 132 -13.81 -11.73 -3.04
N LEU A 133 -12.61 -12.30 -3.01
CA LEU A 133 -11.99 -12.89 -4.20
C LEU A 133 -13.02 -13.82 -4.85
N PRO A 134 -13.22 -13.78 -6.18
CA PRO A 134 -14.06 -14.78 -6.83
C PRO A 134 -13.52 -16.16 -6.44
N GLU A 135 -14.38 -17.00 -5.84
CA GLU A 135 -14.03 -18.40 -5.64
C GLU A 135 -13.74 -18.98 -7.02
N VAL A 136 -12.51 -19.49 -7.15
CA VAL A 136 -12.07 -20.16 -8.37
C VAL A 136 -12.77 -21.51 -8.36
N SER A 137 -13.83 -21.65 -9.16
CA SER A 137 -14.37 -22.94 -9.61
C SER A 137 -13.39 -23.67 -10.51
#